data_AF-A0A4U2F1V9-F1
#
_entry.id   AF-A0A4U2F1V9-F1
#
_cell.length_a   1.000
_cell.length_b   1.000
_cell.length_c   1.000
_cell.angle_alpha   90.00
_cell.angle_beta   90.00
_cell.angle_gamma   90.00
#
_symmetry.space_group_name_H-M   'P 1'
#
loop_
_entity.id
_entity.type
_entity.pdbx_description
1 polymer ?
#
loop_
_entity_poly.entity_id
_entity_poly.type
_entity_poly.pdbx_seq_one_letter_code
_entity_poly.pdbx_strand_id
1 'polypeptide(L)'
;MSKDLKKQLNNVIESMRYQFGTHSFLDMFIDYWCFLHTEMYPPSETVIEQLSVPDIQKDCQLMTHLICKLAIEEGETDVLGDLLSKYSSLAQTNDFFPTPIALAKLLAGLNRAGMNEDSGAISLYEPCVGSGAVTLSFIENEYFDHLDKSSPLDHLTVCVEEISELLCKAFLIVNAP
;
A
#
# COMPACT_ATOMS: atom_id res chain seq x y z
N MET A 1 -2.22 20.47 -1.42
CA MET A 1 -1.72 20.05 -0.10
C MET A 1 -1.01 18.70 -0.22
N SER A 2 -1.59 17.71 -0.91
CA SER A 2 -0.91 16.45 -1.32
C SER A 2 0.52 16.61 -1.89
N LYS A 3 0.77 17.56 -2.82
CA LYS A 3 2.13 17.76 -3.37
C LYS A 3 3.19 18.07 -2.31
N ASP A 4 2.82 18.80 -1.25
CA ASP A 4 3.75 19.14 -0.17
C ASP A 4 3.99 17.92 0.74
N LEU A 5 2.93 17.17 1.08
CA LEU A 5 3.04 15.91 1.84
C LEU A 5 3.89 14.88 1.11
N LYS A 6 3.68 14.70 -0.20
CA LYS A 6 4.53 13.86 -1.05
C LYS A 6 5.97 14.33 -1.02
N LYS A 7 6.22 15.63 -1.12
CA LYS A 7 7.59 16.17 -1.04
C LYS A 7 8.23 15.85 0.32
N GLN A 8 7.50 16.02 1.42
CA GLN A 8 7.99 15.66 2.76
C GLN A 8 8.31 14.16 2.85
N LEU A 9 7.42 13.29 2.36
CA LEU A 9 7.61 11.84 2.36
C LEU A 9 8.84 11.43 1.55
N ASN A 10 9.02 12.00 0.35
CA ASN A 10 10.24 11.81 -0.45
C ASN A 10 11.49 12.28 0.30
N ASN A 11 11.43 13.43 0.99
CA ASN A 11 12.58 13.95 1.73
C ASN A 11 13.00 13.03 2.90
N VAL A 12 12.04 12.38 3.57
CA VAL A 12 12.35 11.41 4.65
C VAL A 12 13.08 10.19 4.09
N ILE A 13 12.66 9.68 2.93
CA ILE A 13 13.36 8.55 2.30
C ILE A 13 14.75 8.99 1.82
N GLU A 14 14.84 10.16 1.18
CA GLU A 14 16.09 10.70 0.65
C GLU A 14 17.13 11.03 1.73
N SER A 15 16.71 11.42 2.94
CA SER A 15 17.64 11.66 4.05
C SER A 15 18.42 10.39 4.44
N MET A 16 17.84 9.21 4.19
CA MET A 16 18.45 7.90 4.47
C MET A 16 19.45 7.43 3.43
N ARG A 17 19.53 8.11 2.27
CA ARG A 17 20.36 7.68 1.12
C ARG A 17 21.81 7.34 1.50
N TYR A 18 22.45 8.15 2.33
CA TYR A 18 23.86 7.99 2.67
C TYR A 18 24.10 7.20 3.96
N GLN A 19 23.10 7.06 4.82
CA GLN A 19 23.23 6.33 6.08
C GLN A 19 22.89 4.85 5.89
N PHE A 20 21.88 4.57 5.07
CA PHE A 20 21.23 3.27 4.97
C PHE A 20 20.96 2.83 3.52
N GLY A 21 20.79 3.80 2.63
CA GLY A 21 20.28 3.59 1.27
C GLY A 21 18.75 3.69 1.24
N THR A 22 18.22 4.36 0.22
CA THR A 22 16.78 4.59 0.06
C THR A 22 16.00 3.28 -0.12
N HIS A 23 16.59 2.33 -0.86
CA HIS A 23 16.03 1.00 -1.12
C HIS A 23 15.87 0.15 0.11
N SER A 24 16.98 -0.10 0.81
CA SER A 24 16.96 -0.85 2.05
C SER A 24 16.01 -0.21 3.06
N PHE A 25 15.98 1.12 3.15
CA PHE A 25 15.17 1.83 4.14
C PHE A 25 13.67 1.64 3.89
N LEU A 26 13.20 1.81 2.65
CA LEU A 26 11.78 1.64 2.33
C LEU A 26 11.33 0.19 2.54
N ASP A 27 12.14 -0.78 2.10
CA ASP A 27 11.81 -2.20 2.24
C ASP A 27 11.74 -2.59 3.73
N MET A 28 12.71 -2.14 4.52
CA MET A 28 12.74 -2.33 5.98
C MET A 28 11.54 -1.68 6.68
N PHE A 29 11.17 -0.47 6.27
CA PHE A 29 10.00 0.22 6.80
C PHE A 29 8.71 -0.57 6.54
N ILE A 30 8.52 -1.10 5.33
CA ILE A 30 7.34 -1.91 4.98
C ILE A 30 7.31 -3.21 5.79
N ASP A 31 8.45 -3.89 5.93
CA ASP A 31 8.55 -5.10 6.75
C ASP A 31 8.13 -4.85 8.21
N TYR A 32 8.67 -3.79 8.81
CA TYR A 32 8.36 -3.44 10.18
C TYR A 32 6.92 -3.00 10.36
N TRP A 33 6.42 -2.16 9.44
CA TRP A 33 5.06 -1.65 9.54
C TRP A 33 4.03 -2.76 9.36
N CYS A 34 4.30 -3.73 8.47
CA CYS A 34 3.46 -4.92 8.31
C CYS A 34 3.42 -5.76 9.58
N PHE A 35 4.57 -5.98 10.21
CA PHE A 35 4.63 -6.69 11.49
C PHE A 35 3.86 -5.95 12.59
N LEU A 36 3.94 -4.61 12.66
CA LEU A 36 3.17 -3.84 13.64
C LEU A 36 1.65 -3.95 13.42
N HIS A 37 1.19 -4.06 12.18
CA HIS A 37 -0.24 -4.19 11.86
C HIS A 37 -0.78 -5.60 12.03
N THR A 38 0.03 -6.62 11.74
CA THR A 38 -0.45 -8.00 11.61
C THR A 38 0.05 -8.93 12.72
N GLU A 39 1.10 -8.54 13.45
CA GLU A 39 1.90 -9.39 14.33
C GLU A 39 2.50 -10.64 13.63
N MET A 40 2.49 -10.65 12.29
CA MET A 40 3.04 -11.72 11.45
C MET A 40 4.33 -11.27 10.77
N TYR A 41 5.18 -12.23 10.41
CA TYR A 41 6.43 -11.99 9.67
C TYR A 41 7.36 -10.97 10.36
N PRO A 42 7.86 -11.29 11.58
CA PRO A 42 8.75 -10.39 12.31
C PRO A 42 9.96 -10.01 11.46
N PRO A 43 10.39 -8.74 11.47
CA PRO A 43 11.60 -8.34 10.78
C PRO A 43 12.83 -9.06 11.33
N SER A 44 13.90 -9.10 10.53
CA SER A 44 15.16 -9.68 10.98
C SER A 44 15.73 -8.94 12.20
N GLU A 45 16.56 -9.61 13.00
CA GLU A 45 17.23 -8.97 14.14
C GLU A 45 18.02 -7.72 13.72
N THR A 46 18.65 -7.75 12.55
CA THR A 46 19.36 -6.59 11.97
C THR A 46 18.42 -5.40 11.74
N VAL A 47 17.21 -5.64 11.23
CA VAL A 47 16.21 -4.58 11.05
C VAL A 47 15.77 -4.03 12.42
N ILE A 48 15.53 -4.89 13.40
CA ILE A 48 15.14 -4.47 14.75
C ILE A 48 16.22 -3.60 15.40
N GLU A 49 17.49 -3.97 15.27
CA GLU A 49 18.61 -3.16 15.74
C GLU A 49 18.66 -1.79 15.06
N GLN A 50 18.43 -1.73 13.75
CA GLN A 50 18.42 -0.48 13.00
C GLN A 50 17.25 0.43 13.42
N LEU A 51 16.07 -0.15 13.66
CA LEU A 51 14.89 0.56 14.17
C LEU A 51 15.05 1.06 15.60
N SER A 52 15.95 0.46 16.38
CA SER A 52 16.25 0.91 17.74
C SER A 52 16.99 2.26 17.78
N VAL A 53 17.53 2.71 16.65
CA VAL A 53 18.15 4.03 16.51
C VAL A 53 17.05 5.10 16.57
N PRO A 54 17.08 6.03 17.54
CA PRO A 54 15.96 6.96 17.79
C PRO A 54 15.55 7.81 16.58
N ASP A 55 16.49 8.20 15.72
CA ASP A 55 16.18 9.02 14.55
C ASP A 55 15.51 8.20 13.45
N ILE A 56 15.94 6.94 13.23
CA ILE A 56 15.29 6.01 12.30
C ILE A 56 13.85 5.73 12.75
N GLN A 57 13.64 5.47 14.05
CA GLN A 57 12.30 5.23 14.59
C GLN A 57 11.36 6.43 14.35
N LYS A 58 11.84 7.65 14.58
CA LYS A 58 11.07 8.89 14.32
C LYS A 58 10.74 9.03 12.84
N ASP A 59 11.68 8.74 11.96
CA ASP A 59 11.46 8.83 10.52
C ASP A 59 10.46 7.79 10.02
N CYS A 60 10.49 6.56 10.54
CA CYS A 60 9.45 5.55 10.27
C CYS A 60 8.07 6.01 10.77
N GLN A 61 7.98 6.58 11.99
CA GLN A 61 6.71 7.13 12.51
C GLN A 61 6.19 8.27 11.64
N LEU A 62 7.08 9.16 11.19
CA LEU A 62 6.74 10.26 10.30
C LEU A 62 6.27 9.72 8.94
N MET A 63 6.91 8.68 8.39
CA MET A 63 6.47 8.02 7.16
C MET A 63 5.06 7.45 7.31
N THR A 64 4.80 6.67 8.36
CA THR A 64 3.45 6.16 8.65
C THR A 64 2.43 7.30 8.69
N HIS A 65 2.72 8.37 9.44
CA HIS A 65 1.84 9.53 9.54
C HIS A 65 1.56 10.17 8.17
N LEU A 66 2.59 10.42 7.36
CA LEU A 66 2.47 11.05 6.04
C LEU A 66 1.70 10.18 5.05
N ILE A 67 1.93 8.85 5.08
CA ILE A 67 1.22 7.89 4.23
C ILE A 67 -0.26 7.83 4.60
N CYS A 68 -0.58 7.68 5.89
CA CYS A 68 -1.98 7.70 6.36
C CYS A 68 -2.67 9.01 6.00
N LYS A 69 -1.98 10.15 6.11
CA LYS A 69 -2.52 11.46 5.76
C LYS A 69 -2.85 11.56 4.26
N LEU A 70 -1.96 11.07 3.40
CA LEU A 70 -2.20 11.01 1.96
C LEU A 70 -3.39 10.10 1.61
N ALA A 71 -3.48 8.94 2.24
CA ALA A 71 -4.56 7.98 2.00
C ALA A 71 -5.93 8.51 2.48
N ILE A 72 -6.00 8.96 3.74
CA ILE A 72 -7.26 9.30 4.41
C ILE A 72 -7.73 10.72 4.07
N GLU A 73 -6.84 11.73 4.17
CA GLU A 73 -7.25 13.13 4.02
C GLU A 73 -7.25 13.59 2.55
N GLU A 74 -6.29 13.10 1.75
CA GLU A 74 -6.18 13.48 0.33
C GLU A 74 -6.80 12.45 -0.62
N GLY A 75 -7.31 11.31 -0.10
CA GLY A 75 -8.00 10.28 -0.89
C GLY A 75 -7.10 9.56 -1.88
N GLU A 76 -5.82 9.37 -1.56
CA GLU A 76 -4.89 8.66 -2.43
C GLU A 76 -4.97 7.14 -2.22
N THR A 77 -5.46 6.42 -3.23
CA THR A 77 -5.74 4.98 -3.17
C THR A 77 -4.50 4.08 -3.07
N ASP A 78 -3.37 4.42 -3.72
CA ASP A 78 -2.14 3.60 -3.72
C ASP A 78 -0.88 4.45 -3.50
N VAL A 79 -0.69 4.92 -2.27
CA VAL A 79 0.47 5.74 -1.90
C VAL A 79 1.77 4.90 -1.93
N LEU A 80 1.72 3.65 -1.47
CA LEU A 80 2.89 2.78 -1.41
C LEU A 80 3.38 2.39 -2.80
N GLY A 81 2.49 2.17 -3.79
CA GLY A 81 2.90 1.89 -5.17
C GLY A 81 3.76 3.01 -5.77
N ASP A 82 3.44 4.27 -5.50
CA ASP A 82 4.25 5.41 -5.96
C ASP A 82 5.64 5.42 -5.30
N LEU A 83 5.73 5.11 -4.01
CA LEU A 83 7.01 5.01 -3.31
C LEU A 83 7.84 3.82 -3.77
N LEU A 84 7.23 2.64 -3.83
CA LEU A 84 7.86 1.38 -4.21
C LEU A 84 8.48 1.49 -5.61
N SER A 85 7.78 2.12 -6.56
CA SER A 85 8.27 2.32 -7.93
C SER A 85 9.49 3.25 -8.05
N LYS A 86 9.80 4.03 -7.01
CA LYS A 86 10.91 4.99 -6.99
C LYS A 86 12.05 4.52 -6.12
N TYR A 87 11.72 3.96 -4.96
CA TYR A 87 12.67 3.75 -3.89
C TYR A 87 12.75 2.33 -3.41
N SER A 88 11.99 1.34 -3.88
CA SER A 88 12.18 -0.04 -3.40
C SER A 88 13.35 -0.74 -4.10
N SER A 89 13.81 -1.86 -3.55
CA SER A 89 14.74 -2.74 -4.28
C SER A 89 14.18 -3.26 -5.61
N LEU A 90 12.85 -3.45 -5.70
CA LEU A 90 12.17 -3.89 -6.93
C LEU A 90 12.23 -2.84 -8.05
N ALA A 91 12.22 -1.55 -7.69
CA ALA A 91 12.45 -0.48 -8.67
C ALA A 91 13.88 -0.49 -9.20
N GLN A 92 14.86 -0.87 -8.37
CA GLN A 92 16.26 -0.97 -8.78
C GLN A 92 16.48 -2.10 -9.80
N THR A 93 15.77 -3.21 -9.66
CA THR A 93 15.88 -4.38 -10.55
C THR A 93 14.93 -4.34 -11.75
N ASN A 94 14.00 -3.37 -11.80
CA ASN A 94 12.90 -3.30 -12.77
C ASN A 94 11.90 -4.47 -12.66
N ASP A 95 11.68 -4.96 -11.44
CA ASP A 95 10.76 -6.07 -11.16
C ASP A 95 9.37 -5.58 -10.70
N PHE A 96 9.15 -4.27 -10.59
CA PHE A 96 7.87 -3.69 -10.19
C PHE A 96 7.48 -2.49 -11.05
N PHE A 97 6.26 -2.54 -11.59
CA PHE A 97 5.65 -1.46 -12.36
C PHE A 97 4.24 -1.20 -11.80
N PRO A 98 4.01 -0.09 -11.08
CA PRO A 98 2.69 0.17 -10.51
C PRO A 98 1.69 0.48 -11.62
N THR A 99 0.47 -0.04 -11.50
CA THR A 99 -0.63 0.35 -12.37
C THR A 99 -0.97 1.81 -12.13
N PRO A 100 -0.92 2.70 -13.14
CA PRO A 100 -1.29 4.09 -12.96
C PRO A 100 -2.72 4.24 -12.44
N ILE A 101 -2.95 5.12 -11.47
CA ILE A 101 -4.24 5.20 -10.77
C ILE A 101 -5.45 5.42 -11.70
N ALA A 102 -5.28 6.19 -12.78
CA ALA A 102 -6.34 6.39 -13.77
C ALA A 102 -6.72 5.09 -14.49
N LEU A 103 -5.74 4.23 -14.77
CA LEU A 103 -5.96 2.92 -15.36
C LEU A 103 -6.57 1.96 -14.34
N ALA A 104 -6.11 2.00 -13.08
CA ALA A 104 -6.67 1.18 -12.01
C ALA A 104 -8.16 1.46 -11.78
N LYS A 105 -8.56 2.74 -11.72
CA LYS A 105 -9.96 3.14 -11.59
C LYS A 105 -10.82 2.71 -12.79
N LEU A 106 -10.26 2.78 -14.00
CA LEU A 106 -10.93 2.28 -15.20
C LEU A 106 -11.15 0.76 -15.13
N LEU A 107 -10.13 -0.01 -14.77
CA LEU A 107 -10.21 -1.47 -14.66
C LEU A 107 -11.18 -1.91 -13.56
N ALA A 108 -11.16 -1.22 -12.42
CA ALA A 108 -12.10 -1.47 -11.33
C ALA A 108 -13.57 -1.28 -11.79
N GLY A 109 -13.86 -0.19 -12.51
CA GLY A 109 -15.20 0.05 -13.06
C GLY A 109 -15.63 -1.00 -14.11
N LEU A 110 -14.70 -1.43 -14.96
CA LEU A 110 -14.96 -2.50 -15.95
C LEU A 110 -15.24 -3.86 -15.27
N ASN A 111 -14.45 -4.21 -14.25
CA ASN A 111 -14.66 -5.43 -13.47
C ASN A 111 -16.05 -5.42 -12.82
N ARG A 112 -16.45 -4.29 -12.23
CA ARG A 112 -17.76 -4.18 -11.58
C ARG A 112 -18.93 -4.26 -12.57
N ALA A 113 -18.79 -3.67 -13.75
CA ALA A 113 -19.80 -3.74 -14.81
C ALA A 113 -20.01 -5.17 -15.34
N GLY A 114 -19.00 -6.04 -15.23
CA GLY A 114 -19.09 -7.46 -15.60
C GLY A 114 -19.74 -8.36 -14.54
N MET A 115 -20.06 -7.84 -13.36
CA MET A 115 -20.60 -8.61 -12.25
C MET A 115 -22.13 -8.52 -12.17
N ASN A 116 -22.79 -9.68 -11.99
CA ASN A 116 -24.24 -9.75 -11.85
C ASN A 116 -24.68 -9.29 -10.45
N GLU A 117 -25.37 -8.16 -10.37
CA GLU A 117 -25.92 -7.59 -9.12
C GLU A 117 -26.90 -8.54 -8.41
N ASP A 118 -27.61 -9.38 -9.17
CA ASP A 118 -28.63 -10.29 -8.67
C ASP A 118 -28.10 -11.38 -7.72
N SER A 119 -26.77 -11.60 -7.69
CA SER A 119 -26.15 -12.64 -6.86
C SER A 119 -25.91 -12.22 -5.41
N GLY A 120 -25.98 -10.92 -5.09
CA GLY A 120 -25.83 -10.37 -3.74
C GLY A 120 -24.44 -10.50 -3.10
N ALA A 121 -23.53 -11.30 -3.67
CA ALA A 121 -22.15 -11.48 -3.21
C ALA A 121 -21.20 -11.27 -4.39
N ILE A 122 -20.18 -10.43 -4.19
CA ILE A 122 -19.19 -10.07 -5.18
C ILE A 122 -17.86 -10.72 -4.80
N SER A 123 -17.19 -11.37 -5.75
CA SER A 123 -15.84 -11.89 -5.56
C SER A 123 -14.88 -11.29 -6.57
N LEU A 124 -13.81 -10.69 -6.06
CA LEU A 124 -12.68 -10.18 -6.85
C LEU A 124 -11.48 -11.11 -6.66
N TYR A 125 -10.83 -11.47 -7.77
CA TYR A 125 -9.57 -12.20 -7.76
C TYR A 125 -8.52 -11.45 -8.56
N GLU A 126 -7.35 -11.17 -7.96
CA GLU A 126 -6.21 -10.54 -8.63
C GLU A 126 -4.94 -11.41 -8.44
N PRO A 127 -4.50 -12.16 -9.46
CA PRO A 127 -3.40 -13.14 -9.34
C PRO A 127 -1.98 -12.51 -9.25
N CYS A 128 -1.86 -11.21 -9.51
CA CYS A 128 -0.61 -10.46 -9.46
C CYS A 128 -0.91 -9.04 -8.95
N VAL A 129 -1.25 -8.93 -7.65
CA VAL A 129 -1.82 -7.69 -7.10
C VAL A 129 -0.81 -6.52 -7.03
N GLY A 130 0.49 -6.80 -6.97
CA GLY A 130 1.51 -5.77 -6.75
C GLY A 130 1.22 -4.98 -5.48
N SER A 131 1.22 -3.64 -5.57
CA SER A 131 0.80 -2.76 -4.47
C SER A 131 -0.71 -2.66 -4.27
N GLY A 132 -1.52 -3.23 -5.18
CA GLY A 132 -2.97 -3.31 -5.07
C GLY A 132 -3.76 -2.19 -5.71
N ALA A 133 -3.18 -1.34 -6.56
CA ALA A 133 -3.89 -0.20 -7.16
C ALA A 133 -5.28 -0.56 -7.73
N VAL A 134 -5.41 -1.68 -8.45
CA VAL A 134 -6.68 -2.12 -9.07
C VAL A 134 -7.64 -2.62 -8.00
N THR A 135 -7.24 -3.60 -7.19
CA THR A 135 -8.05 -4.12 -6.08
C THR A 135 -8.50 -3.02 -5.12
N LEU A 136 -7.62 -2.11 -4.71
CA LEU A 136 -7.94 -0.99 -3.82
C LEU A 136 -8.95 -0.03 -4.47
N SER A 137 -8.79 0.28 -5.76
CA SER A 137 -9.78 1.10 -6.48
C SER A 137 -11.14 0.41 -6.57
N PHE A 138 -11.17 -0.93 -6.66
CA PHE A 138 -12.41 -1.70 -6.65
C PHE A 138 -13.08 -1.66 -5.28
N ILE A 139 -12.32 -1.93 -4.20
CA ILE A 139 -12.81 -1.84 -2.81
C ILE A 139 -13.33 -0.43 -2.51
N GLU A 140 -12.61 0.61 -2.94
CA GLU A 140 -12.99 2.00 -2.78
C GLU A 140 -14.35 2.29 -3.44
N ASN A 141 -14.53 1.88 -4.70
CA ASN A 141 -15.81 2.01 -5.41
C ASN A 141 -16.95 1.28 -4.66
N GLU A 142 -16.73 0.03 -4.26
CA GLU A 142 -17.74 -0.76 -3.55
C GLU A 142 -18.12 -0.14 -2.20
N TYR A 143 -17.15 0.42 -1.48
CA TYR A 143 -17.39 1.13 -0.23
C TYR A 143 -18.25 2.38 -0.46
N PHE A 144 -17.89 3.21 -1.43
CA PHE A 144 -18.61 4.46 -1.73
C PHE A 144 -20.00 4.23 -2.29
N ASP A 145 -20.20 3.20 -3.12
CA ASP A 145 -21.50 2.84 -3.69
C ASP A 145 -22.48 2.28 -2.64
N HIS A 146 -21.97 1.89 -1.46
CA HIS A 146 -22.74 1.27 -0.39
C HIS A 146 -22.59 1.96 0.97
N LEU A 147 -22.16 3.24 0.97
CA LEU A 147 -21.98 4.05 2.18
C LEU A 147 -23.23 4.19 3.05
N ASP A 148 -24.41 3.98 2.46
CA ASP A 148 -25.70 4.00 3.16
C ASP A 148 -25.98 2.72 3.97
N LYS A 149 -25.24 1.64 3.73
CA LYS A 149 -25.34 0.37 4.46
C LYS A 149 -24.53 0.41 5.75
N SER A 150 -24.99 -0.32 6.77
CA SER A 150 -24.26 -0.47 8.05
C SER A 150 -22.90 -1.16 7.89
N SER A 151 -22.80 -2.04 6.89
CA SER A 151 -21.57 -2.72 6.52
C SER A 151 -21.38 -2.61 5.01
N PRO A 152 -20.71 -1.55 4.52
CA PRO A 152 -20.59 -1.27 3.09
C PRO A 152 -19.86 -2.35 2.27
N LEU A 153 -19.10 -3.25 2.91
CA LEU A 153 -18.24 -4.24 2.25
C LEU A 153 -18.58 -5.70 2.59
N ASP A 154 -19.63 -5.99 3.37
CA ASP A 154 -19.94 -7.36 3.83
C ASP A 154 -20.24 -8.34 2.68
N HIS A 155 -20.65 -7.83 1.51
CA HIS A 155 -20.90 -8.62 0.32
C HIS A 155 -19.66 -8.91 -0.52
N LEU A 156 -18.52 -8.29 -0.19
CA LEU A 156 -17.29 -8.35 -0.99
C LEU A 156 -16.32 -9.40 -0.43
N THR A 157 -15.91 -10.33 -1.29
CA THR A 157 -14.78 -11.23 -1.04
C THR A 157 -13.63 -10.90 -1.97
N VAL A 158 -12.46 -10.58 -1.41
CA VAL A 158 -11.25 -10.29 -2.17
C VAL A 158 -10.24 -11.42 -1.99
N CYS A 159 -9.75 -11.95 -3.10
CA CYS A 159 -8.66 -12.92 -3.13
C CYS A 159 -7.52 -12.33 -3.97
N VAL A 160 -6.29 -12.34 -3.46
CA VAL A 160 -5.14 -11.80 -4.16
C VAL A 160 -3.95 -12.74 -4.06
N GLU A 161 -3.10 -12.73 -5.08
CA GLU A 161 -1.82 -13.43 -5.09
C GLU A 161 -0.71 -12.47 -5.52
N GLU A 162 0.47 -12.69 -4.96
CA GLU A 162 1.68 -11.94 -5.28
C GLU A 162 2.90 -12.82 -4.95
N ILE A 163 3.90 -12.82 -5.84
CA ILE A 163 5.13 -13.59 -5.65
C ILE A 163 6.15 -12.82 -4.81
N SER A 164 6.13 -11.49 -4.89
CA SER A 164 7.01 -10.63 -4.09
C SER A 164 6.49 -10.49 -2.67
N GLU A 165 7.26 -10.99 -1.70
CA GLU A 165 6.95 -10.85 -0.29
C GLU A 165 6.77 -9.38 0.12
N LEU A 166 7.59 -8.47 -0.43
CA LEU A 166 7.51 -7.04 -0.14
C LEU A 166 6.19 -6.43 -0.61
N LEU A 167 5.75 -6.78 -1.83
CA LEU A 167 4.50 -6.28 -2.40
C LEU A 167 3.29 -6.85 -1.66
N CYS A 168 3.35 -8.13 -1.27
CA CYS A 168 2.32 -8.75 -0.43
C CYS A 168 2.17 -8.02 0.92
N LYS A 169 3.29 -7.69 1.59
CA LYS A 169 3.27 -6.90 2.84
C LYS A 169 2.72 -5.50 2.60
N ALA A 170 3.15 -4.82 1.53
CA ALA A 170 2.66 -3.49 1.19
C ALA A 170 1.13 -3.48 0.97
N PHE A 171 0.59 -4.47 0.26
CA PHE A 171 -0.84 -4.63 0.08
C PHE A 171 -1.59 -4.80 1.41
N LEU A 172 -1.07 -5.63 2.32
CA LEU A 172 -1.72 -5.90 3.61
C LEU A 172 -1.80 -4.67 4.52
N ILE A 173 -0.76 -3.84 4.54
CA ILE A 173 -0.70 -2.64 5.40
C ILE A 173 -1.77 -1.61 4.98
N VAL A 174 -2.00 -1.45 3.68
CA VAL A 174 -2.94 -0.43 3.14
C VAL A 174 -4.40 -0.81 3.40
N ASN A 175 -4.68 -2.09 3.68
CA ASN A 175 -6.03 -2.63 3.89
C ASN A 175 -6.36 -2.92 5.37
N ALA A 176 -5.45 -2.65 6.31
CA ALA A 176 -5.71 -2.87 7.73
C ALA A 176 -6.54 -1.70 8.31
N PRO A 177 -7.71 -1.97 8.92
CA PRO A 177 -8.60 -0.95 9.49
C PRO A 177 -7.99 -0.18 10.67
#